data_AF-A0A6P2EXB2-F1
#
_entry.id   AF-A0A6P2EXB2-F1
#
_cell.length_a   1.000
_cell.length_b   1.000
_cell.length_c   1.000
_cell.angle_alpha   90.00
_cell.angle_beta   90.00
_cell.angle_gamma   90.00
#
_symmetry.space_group_name_H-M   'P 1'
#
loop_
_entity.id
_entity.type
_entity.pdbx_description
1 polymer ?
#
loop_
_entity_poly.entity_id
_entity_poly.type
_entity_poly.pdbx_seq_one_letter_code
_entity_poly.pdbx_strand_id
1 'polypeptide(L)'
;MQVPHPFNDRQTAKLEALCADMTQRIGRKVTPEYGETDDGDYRDVALCIDSLPAGAWGKPGPLVTLLAGPHVARDGFTVMGADGVAVVDNIAFEEALKAARFAGVREYRAMCEGALATA
;
A
#
# COMPACT_ATOMS: atom_id res chain seq x y z
N MET A 1 -8.16 15.91 18.33
CA MET A 1 -6.68 15.89 18.28
C MET A 1 -6.30 15.39 16.90
N GLN A 2 -5.52 16.16 16.15
CA GLN A 2 -5.09 15.78 14.81
C GLN A 2 -3.82 14.93 14.98
N VAL A 3 -3.92 13.65 14.64
CA VAL A 3 -2.79 12.72 14.71
C VAL A 3 -1.70 13.22 13.74
N PRO A 4 -0.45 13.42 14.18
CA PRO A 4 0.62 13.90 13.30
C PRO A 4 0.82 12.91 12.16
N HIS A 5 0.83 13.40 10.92
CA HIS A 5 1.06 12.56 9.74
C HIS A 5 2.45 11.89 9.85
N PRO A 6 2.58 10.55 9.76
CA PRO A 6 3.87 9.83 9.84
C PRO A 6 4.88 10.24 8.77
N PHE A 7 4.36 10.80 7.69
CA PHE A 7 5.09 11.21 6.52
C PHE A 7 5.20 12.73 6.56
N ASN A 8 6.40 13.24 6.35
CA ASN A 8 6.56 14.66 6.10
C ASN A 8 5.92 15.02 4.74
N ASP A 9 5.70 16.31 4.49
CA ASP A 9 5.04 16.80 3.27
C ASP A 9 5.63 16.23 1.98
N ARG A 10 6.96 16.05 1.94
CA ARG A 10 7.65 15.47 0.78
C ARG A 10 7.32 13.99 0.60
N GLN A 11 7.23 13.24 1.69
CA GLN A 11 6.84 11.83 1.66
C GLN A 11 5.37 11.66 1.31
N THR A 12 4.48 12.52 1.85
CA THR A 12 3.06 12.55 1.50
C THR A 12 2.86 12.81 0.01
N ALA A 13 3.50 13.83 -0.55
CA ALA A 13 3.41 14.13 -1.99
C ALA A 13 3.87 12.95 -2.87
N LYS A 14 4.85 12.17 -2.40
CA LYS A 14 5.32 10.97 -3.09
C LYS A 14 4.36 9.78 -2.97
N LEU A 15 3.70 9.63 -1.82
CA LEU A 15 2.63 8.64 -1.64
C LEU A 15 1.42 8.96 -2.52
N GLU A 16 1.04 10.23 -2.62
CA GLU A 16 -0.01 10.69 -3.54
C GLU A 16 0.36 10.40 -5.00
N ALA A 17 1.60 10.69 -5.40
CA ALA A 17 2.10 10.35 -6.73
C ALA A 17 2.09 8.83 -6.99
N LEU A 18 2.43 8.01 -5.98
CA LEU A 18 2.33 6.56 -6.07
C LEU A 18 0.88 6.09 -6.24
N CYS A 19 -0.07 6.65 -5.47
CA CYS A 19 -1.49 6.33 -5.62
C CYS A 19 -1.99 6.69 -7.01
N ALA A 20 -1.57 7.83 -7.57
CA ALA A 20 -1.91 8.25 -8.92
C ALA A 20 -1.33 7.31 -10.00
N ASP A 21 -0.05 6.94 -9.90
CA ASP A 21 0.59 5.97 -10.82
C ASP A 21 -0.10 4.60 -10.76
N MET A 22 -0.38 4.09 -9.56
CA MET A 22 -1.09 2.83 -9.39
C MET A 22 -2.50 2.91 -9.96
N THR A 23 -3.23 4.00 -9.69
CA THR A 23 -4.58 4.24 -10.23
C THR A 23 -4.58 4.18 -11.76
N GLN A 24 -3.61 4.84 -12.40
CA GLN A 24 -3.46 4.82 -13.84
C GLN A 24 -3.19 3.41 -14.37
N ARG A 25 -2.35 2.62 -13.68
CA ARG A 25 -1.95 1.26 -14.11
C ARG A 25 -3.05 0.23 -13.97
N ILE A 26 -3.84 0.29 -12.89
CA ILE A 26 -4.86 -0.72 -12.60
C ILE A 26 -6.26 -0.30 -13.07
N GLY A 27 -6.45 0.97 -13.44
CA GLY A 27 -7.74 1.50 -13.88
C GLY A 27 -8.79 1.57 -12.77
N ARG A 28 -8.37 1.56 -11.50
CA ARG A 28 -9.19 1.70 -10.29
C ARG A 28 -8.55 2.70 -9.35
N LYS A 29 -9.37 3.50 -8.68
CA LYS A 29 -8.88 4.52 -7.76
C LYS A 29 -8.17 3.84 -6.59
N VAL A 30 -6.90 4.20 -6.38
CA VAL A 30 -6.13 3.80 -5.22
C VAL A 30 -6.12 4.96 -4.23
N THR A 31 -6.46 4.67 -2.97
CA THR A 31 -6.48 5.66 -1.88
C THR A 31 -5.56 5.23 -0.75
N PRO A 32 -4.81 6.16 -0.14
CA PRO A 32 -4.06 5.87 1.06
C PRO A 32 -5.01 5.86 2.27
N GLU A 33 -4.93 4.80 3.08
CA GLU A 33 -5.54 4.70 4.39
C GLU A 33 -4.44 4.66 5.44
N TYR A 34 -4.44 5.63 6.35
CA TYR A 34 -3.41 5.77 7.37
C TYR A 34 -3.86 5.11 8.67
N GLY A 35 -2.97 4.35 9.27
CA GLY A 35 -3.15 3.76 10.59
C GLY A 35 -2.01 4.10 11.54
N GLU A 36 -2.27 3.85 12.81
CA GLU A 36 -1.32 3.96 13.91
C GLU A 36 -1.66 2.85 14.90
N THR A 37 -0.63 2.23 15.50
CA THR A 37 -0.83 1.28 16.59
C THR A 37 -1.30 1.98 17.86
N ASP A 38 -1.95 1.24 18.76
CA ASP A 38 -2.48 1.80 20.01
C ASP A 38 -1.41 2.48 20.89
N ASP A 39 -0.15 2.07 20.76
CA ASP A 39 1.01 2.65 21.44
C ASP A 39 1.62 3.86 20.72
N GLY A 40 1.18 4.17 19.49
CA GLY A 40 1.72 5.25 18.66
C GLY A 40 3.09 4.98 18.05
N ASP A 41 3.67 3.80 18.31
CA ASP A 41 5.05 3.46 17.93
C ASP A 41 5.15 3.03 16.47
N TYR A 42 4.07 2.54 15.88
CA TYR A 42 4.01 2.16 14.48
C TYR A 42 2.96 2.98 13.77
N ARG A 43 3.32 3.40 12.57
CA ARG A 43 2.43 4.09 11.67
C ARG A 43 2.52 3.46 10.32
N ASP A 44 1.38 3.28 9.70
CA ASP A 44 1.30 2.64 8.40
C ASP A 44 0.44 3.42 7.43
N VAL A 45 0.63 3.09 6.16
CA VAL A 45 -0.25 3.51 5.09
C VAL A 45 -0.56 2.31 4.23
N ALA A 46 -1.82 1.89 4.25
CA ALA A 46 -2.35 0.90 3.33
C ALA A 46 -2.80 1.60 2.03
N LEU A 47 -2.42 1.04 0.88
CA LEU A 47 -2.90 1.50 -0.41
C LEU A 47 -4.10 0.64 -0.81
N CYS A 48 -5.28 1.21 -0.72
CA CYS A 48 -6.55 0.49 -0.82
C CYS A 48 -7.27 0.78 -2.14
N ILE A 49 -8.13 -0.16 -2.53
CA ILE A 49 -9.12 0.01 -3.59
C ILE A 49 -10.53 -0.24 -3.03
N ASP A 50 -11.51 0.45 -3.58
CA ASP A 50 -12.92 0.35 -3.18
C ASP A 50 -13.74 -0.66 -4.00
N SER A 51 -13.19 -1.12 -5.13
CA SER A 51 -13.93 -1.91 -6.10
C SER A 51 -13.02 -2.80 -6.95
N LEU A 52 -13.59 -3.92 -7.38
CA LEU A 52 -13.00 -4.88 -8.32
C LEU A 52 -13.92 -5.04 -9.54
N PRO A 53 -13.39 -5.49 -10.69
CA PRO A 53 -14.23 -5.86 -11.83
C PRO A 53 -15.20 -7.00 -11.48
N ALA A 54 -16.34 -7.03 -12.16
CA ALA A 54 -17.30 -8.12 -12.01
C ALA A 54 -16.66 -9.47 -12.37
N GLY A 55 -16.96 -10.51 -11.59
CA GLY A 55 -16.37 -11.84 -11.77
C GLY A 55 -15.02 -12.05 -11.06
N ALA A 56 -14.43 -11.00 -10.45
CA ALA A 56 -13.23 -11.14 -9.64
C ALA A 56 -13.43 -12.12 -8.48
N TRP A 57 -12.39 -12.88 -8.15
CA TRP A 57 -12.40 -13.84 -7.03
C TRP A 57 -11.98 -13.20 -5.70
N GLY A 58 -11.21 -12.10 -5.76
CA GLY A 58 -10.80 -11.35 -4.58
C GLY A 58 -11.89 -10.44 -4.01
N LYS A 59 -11.50 -9.63 -3.03
CA LYS A 59 -12.35 -8.59 -2.43
C LYS A 59 -11.63 -7.25 -2.44
N PRO A 60 -12.33 -6.12 -2.62
CA PRO A 60 -11.73 -4.80 -2.43
C PRO A 60 -11.14 -4.64 -1.01
N GLY A 61 -10.14 -3.78 -0.89
CA GLY A 61 -9.38 -3.60 0.34
C GLY A 61 -7.94 -3.20 0.08
N PRO A 62 -7.03 -3.45 1.05
CA PRO A 62 -5.62 -3.12 0.92
C PRO A 62 -4.96 -3.98 -0.16
N LEU A 63 -4.13 -3.34 -0.98
CA LEU A 63 -3.25 -4.03 -1.94
C LEU A 63 -1.85 -4.25 -1.37
N VAL A 64 -1.39 -3.29 -0.57
CA VAL A 64 -0.06 -3.24 0.02
C VAL A 64 -0.04 -2.22 1.15
N THR A 65 0.80 -2.44 2.15
CA THR A 65 0.98 -1.53 3.28
C THR A 65 2.44 -1.13 3.41
N LEU A 66 2.71 0.16 3.60
CA LEU A 66 4.04 0.65 3.99
C LEU A 66 4.01 0.93 5.50
N LEU A 67 4.98 0.38 6.22
CA LEU A 67 5.14 0.58 7.65
C LEU A 67 6.36 1.47 7.91
N ALA A 68 6.21 2.36 8.88
CA ALA A 68 7.26 3.23 9.40
C ALA A 68 7.19 3.25 10.93
N GLY A 69 8.35 3.25 11.58
CA GLY A 69 8.44 3.37 13.02
C GLY A 69 9.76 2.86 13.59
N PRO A 70 10.12 3.25 14.83
CA PRO A 70 11.38 2.91 15.51
C PRO A 70 11.69 1.40 15.61
N HIS A 71 10.71 0.53 15.41
CA HIS A 71 10.85 -0.93 15.53
C HIS A 71 10.60 -1.71 14.24
N VAL A 72 10.18 -1.02 13.17
CA VAL A 72 9.93 -1.62 11.84
C VAL A 72 11.26 -1.94 11.16
N ALA A 73 12.18 -0.99 11.21
CA ALA A 73 13.54 -1.11 10.76
C ALA A 73 14.31 0.10 11.32
N ARG A 74 15.48 -0.09 11.93
CA ARG A 74 16.21 0.96 12.68
C ARG A 74 16.29 2.33 11.99
N ASP A 75 16.29 2.37 10.65
CA ASP A 75 16.29 3.61 9.85
C ASP A 75 15.46 3.48 8.55
N GLY A 76 14.54 2.52 8.46
CA GLY A 76 13.97 2.07 7.19
C GLY A 76 12.44 1.94 7.15
N PHE A 77 11.95 1.54 5.98
CA PHE A 77 10.55 1.19 5.72
C PHE A 77 10.44 -0.31 5.44
N THR A 78 9.30 -0.87 5.84
CA THR A 78 8.90 -2.24 5.48
C THR A 78 7.68 -2.16 4.59
N VAL A 79 7.64 -2.99 3.55
CA VAL A 79 6.49 -3.13 2.68
C VAL A 79 5.86 -4.49 2.95
N MET A 80 4.60 -4.50 3.32
CA MET A 80 3.81 -5.69 3.59
C MET A 80 2.77 -5.91 2.50
N GLY A 81 2.55 -7.17 2.13
CA GLY A 81 1.43 -7.57 1.27
C GLY A 81 0.09 -7.44 2.01
N ALA A 82 -1.00 -7.56 1.26
CA ALA A 82 -2.36 -7.57 1.81
C ALA A 82 -2.62 -8.74 2.79
N ASP A 83 -1.82 -9.80 2.70
CA ASP A 83 -1.82 -10.96 3.59
C ASP A 83 -1.08 -10.74 4.92
N GLY A 84 -0.47 -9.57 5.10
CA GLY A 84 0.32 -9.24 6.28
C GLY A 84 1.74 -9.84 6.25
N VAL A 85 2.18 -10.40 5.12
CA VAL A 85 3.54 -10.92 4.98
C VAL A 85 4.47 -9.82 4.45
N ALA A 86 5.66 -9.70 5.04
CA ALA A 86 6.67 -8.76 4.56
C ALA A 86 7.13 -9.12 3.14
N VAL A 87 7.00 -8.16 2.22
CA VAL A 87 7.54 -8.24 0.85
C VAL A 87 9.02 -7.87 0.84
N VAL A 88 9.37 -6.82 1.57
CA VAL A 88 10.74 -6.33 1.74
C VAL A 88 10.82 -5.52 3.03
N ASP A 89 11.98 -5.58 3.67
CA ASP A 89 12.21 -4.98 4.98
C ASP A 89 13.49 -4.13 5.00
N ASN A 90 13.51 -3.12 5.87
CA ASN A 90 14.62 -2.22 6.14
C ASN A 90 15.22 -1.57 4.88
N ILE A 91 14.36 -0.93 4.10
CA ILE A 91 14.76 -0.21 2.88
C ILE A 91 14.46 1.29 2.94
N ALA A 92 15.18 2.06 2.15
CA ALA A 92 14.93 3.49 2.01
C ALA A 92 13.55 3.76 1.39
N PHE A 93 12.95 4.90 1.73
CA PHE A 93 11.60 5.28 1.31
C PHE A 93 11.37 5.15 -0.21
N GLU A 94 12.31 5.61 -1.05
CA GLU A 94 12.18 5.52 -2.51
C GLU A 94 12.11 4.08 -3.02
N GLU A 95 12.89 3.18 -2.40
CA GLU A 95 12.84 1.76 -2.74
C GLU A 95 11.55 1.12 -2.22
N ALA A 96 11.06 1.57 -1.06
CA ALA A 96 9.77 1.14 -0.52
C ALA A 96 8.62 1.50 -1.44
N LEU A 97 8.61 2.71 -2.03
CA LEU A 97 7.60 3.10 -3.02
C LEU A 97 7.64 2.21 -4.28
N LYS A 98 8.84 1.85 -4.76
CA LYS A 98 8.98 0.95 -5.91
C LYS A 98 8.48 -0.46 -5.60
N ALA A 99 8.84 -0.98 -4.43
CA ALA A 99 8.39 -2.28 -3.96
C ALA A 99 6.87 -2.30 -3.75
N ALA A 100 6.32 -1.27 -3.12
CA ALA A 100 4.88 -1.11 -2.92
C ALA A 100 4.11 -1.08 -4.24
N ARG A 101 4.60 -0.33 -5.22
CA ARG A 101 4.02 -0.33 -6.57
C ARG A 101 3.97 -1.73 -7.18
N PHE A 102 5.10 -2.45 -7.16
CA PHE A 102 5.17 -3.78 -7.76
C PHE A 102 4.25 -4.77 -7.05
N ALA A 103 4.30 -4.80 -5.72
CA ALA A 103 3.48 -5.67 -4.88
C ALA A 103 1.99 -5.36 -5.06
N GLY A 104 1.57 -4.10 -4.97
CA GLY A 104 0.17 -3.72 -5.08
C GLY A 104 -0.45 -3.97 -6.46
N VAL A 105 0.32 -3.74 -7.55
CA VAL A 105 -0.16 -4.10 -8.91
C VAL A 105 -0.27 -5.61 -9.08
N ARG A 106 0.67 -6.39 -8.52
CA ARG A 106 0.61 -7.85 -8.55
C ARG A 106 -0.60 -8.37 -7.77
N GLU A 107 -0.83 -7.83 -6.59
CA GLU A 107 -1.95 -8.19 -5.73
C GLU A 107 -3.29 -7.91 -6.41
N TYR A 108 -3.46 -6.71 -6.99
CA TYR A 108 -4.67 -6.38 -7.73
C TYR A 108 -4.96 -7.38 -8.86
N ARG A 109 -3.93 -7.81 -9.59
CA ARG A 109 -4.07 -8.81 -10.67
C ARG A 109 -4.52 -10.16 -10.13
N ALA A 110 -3.94 -10.63 -9.02
CA ALA A 110 -4.35 -11.86 -8.36
C ALA A 110 -5.82 -11.79 -7.91
N MET A 111 -6.24 -10.68 -7.30
CA MET A 111 -7.63 -10.45 -6.93
C MET A 111 -8.59 -10.48 -8.14
N CYS A 112 -8.12 -10.04 -9.30
CA CYS A 112 -8.91 -9.97 -10.54
C CYS A 112 -8.94 -11.28 -11.36
N GLU A 113 -8.23 -12.35 -10.97
CA GLU A 113 -8.08 -13.57 -11.80
C GLU A 113 -9.41 -14.14 -12.31
N GLY A 114 -10.46 -14.14 -11.48
CA GLY A 114 -11.78 -14.59 -11.90
C GLY A 114 -12.43 -13.78 -13.01
N ALA A 115 -12.19 -12.46 -13.06
CA ALA A 115 -12.70 -11.60 -14.12
C ALA A 115 -11.85 -11.70 -15.40
N LEU A 116 -10.55 -11.92 -15.24
CA LEU A 116 -9.60 -12.07 -16.34
C LEU A 116 -9.72 -13.42 -17.05
N ALA A 117 -10.16 -14.47 -16.35
CA ALA A 117 -10.40 -15.79 -16.94
C ALA A 117 -11.67 -15.87 -17.80
N THR A 118 -12.59 -14.90 -17.65
CA THR A 118 -13.87 -14.85 -18.35
C THR A 118 -13.92 -13.85 -19.52
N ALA A 119 -12.85 -13.07 -19.72
CA ALA A 119 -12.72 -12.09 -20.80
C ALA A 119 -12.00 -12.68 -22.01
#